data_AF-A0A817RMJ7-F1
#
_entry.id   AF-A0A817RMJ7-F1
#
_cell.length_a   1.000
_cell.length_b   1.000
_cell.length_c   1.000
_cell.angle_alpha   90.00
_cell.angle_beta   90.00
_cell.angle_gamma   90.00
#
_symmetry.space_group_name_H-M   'P 1'
#
loop_
_entity.id
_entity.type
_entity.pdbx_description
1 polymer ?
#
loop_
_entity_poly.entity_id
_entity_poly.type
_entity_poly.pdbx_seq_one_letter_code
_entity_poly.pdbx_strand_id
1 'polypeptide(L)'
;ENEIESKPVPTLKQYFSPDWIIERNKCNDYSRLVCNQFHGLINNKENSIINSITTSLKPITSKDIHYPESKSTSLLIIDFILTLKEKNLLPCIVFSDNRLLCENMATSVAEYFENLEKNLRKTKYKDQIELLKERLETIKNAQKKIKSKKISKSSNKRNHEEENIVELEITEEEKHNQILLSGLEQQLLNGILDEGTLANRHGCDRELVDSLLERALWENPRLVGYMQRGVAYHHAGLNNKGRVAVEALFRNRYVQVVFSTATLGMYLTKCKMKTKTYFSFLS
;
A
#
# COMPACT_ATOMS: atom_id res chain seq x y z
N GLU A 1 25.02 -40.52 34.17
CA GLU A 1 25.00 -39.04 34.21
C GLU A 1 25.28 -38.54 32.81
N ASN A 2 24.30 -37.92 32.15
CA ASN A 2 24.54 -37.20 30.90
C ASN A 2 24.35 -35.73 31.21
N GLU A 3 25.44 -35.03 31.50
CA GLU A 3 25.49 -33.57 31.48
C GLU A 3 25.14 -33.12 30.06
N ILE A 4 23.87 -32.74 29.86
CA ILE A 4 23.50 -31.93 28.71
C ILE A 4 24.03 -30.54 29.03
N GLU A 5 25.27 -30.26 28.65
CA GLU A 5 25.81 -28.90 28.61
C GLU A 5 24.77 -28.00 27.94
N SER A 6 24.20 -27.06 28.70
CA SER A 6 23.24 -26.11 28.19
C SER A 6 23.97 -25.16 27.24
N LYS A 7 23.96 -25.50 25.95
CA LYS A 7 24.54 -24.61 24.92
C LYS A 7 23.96 -23.21 25.09
N PRO A 8 24.80 -22.16 25.12
CA PRO A 8 24.34 -20.80 25.32
C PRO A 8 23.37 -20.41 24.19
N VAL A 9 22.28 -19.74 24.54
CA VAL A 9 21.33 -19.26 23.54
C VAL A 9 22.07 -18.29 22.60
N PRO A 10 22.06 -18.55 21.28
CA PRO A 10 22.75 -17.69 20.32
C PRO A 10 22.16 -16.29 20.35
N THR A 11 22.99 -15.27 20.08
CA THR A 11 22.49 -13.89 19.99
C THR A 11 21.48 -13.77 18.84
N LEU A 12 20.59 -12.75 18.90
CA LEU A 12 19.64 -12.48 17.81
C LEU A 12 20.33 -12.38 16.45
N LYS A 13 21.50 -11.72 16.39
CA LYS A 13 22.29 -11.61 15.16
C LYS A 13 22.79 -12.97 14.68
N GLN A 14 23.24 -13.85 15.57
CA GLN A 14 23.70 -15.19 15.19
C GLN A 14 22.55 -16.10 14.74
N TYR A 15 21.38 -16.00 15.36
CA TYR A 15 20.27 -16.92 15.10
C TYR A 15 19.41 -16.51 13.90
N PHE A 16 19.28 -15.20 13.67
CA PHE A 16 18.42 -14.67 12.64
C PHE A 16 19.18 -14.11 11.42
N SER A 17 20.49 -13.87 11.48
CA SER A 17 21.27 -13.52 10.29
C SER A 17 21.44 -14.73 9.35
N PRO A 18 21.45 -14.55 8.01
CA PRO A 18 21.24 -13.30 7.26
C PRO A 18 19.76 -13.02 6.89
N ASP A 19 18.83 -13.87 7.34
CA ASP A 19 17.42 -13.81 6.93
C ASP A 19 16.66 -12.72 7.69
N TRP A 20 16.45 -11.57 7.04
CA TRP A 20 15.63 -10.48 7.58
C TRP A 20 14.11 -10.80 7.55
N ILE A 21 13.68 -11.78 6.75
CA ILE A 21 12.36 -12.42 6.86
C ILE A 21 12.53 -13.72 7.61
N ILE A 22 11.90 -13.82 8.78
CA ILE A 22 11.98 -14.99 9.63
C ILE A 22 10.59 -15.63 9.69
N GLU A 23 10.53 -16.93 9.41
CA GLU A 23 9.29 -17.68 9.57
C GLU A 23 8.92 -17.82 11.05
N ARG A 24 7.61 -17.87 11.32
CA ARG A 24 7.09 -18.03 12.68
C ARG A 24 7.68 -19.24 13.41
N ASN A 25 7.93 -20.33 12.70
CA ASN A 25 8.51 -21.54 13.30
C ASN A 25 9.92 -21.27 13.86
N LYS A 26 10.77 -20.58 13.10
CA LYS A 26 12.12 -20.18 13.54
C LYS A 26 12.06 -19.22 14.74
N CYS A 27 11.09 -18.29 14.77
CA CYS A 27 10.85 -17.46 15.96
C CYS A 27 10.41 -18.29 17.17
N ASN A 28 9.49 -19.24 16.98
CA ASN A 28 9.02 -20.12 18.05
C ASN A 28 10.15 -21.01 18.60
N ASP A 29 11.04 -21.49 17.73
CA ASP A 29 12.19 -22.30 18.13
C ASP A 29 13.16 -21.49 18.98
N TYR A 30 13.46 -20.25 18.58
CA TYR A 30 14.24 -19.33 19.41
C TYR A 30 13.55 -19.06 20.76
N SER A 31 12.24 -18.82 20.75
CA SER A 31 11.47 -18.62 21.98
C SER A 31 11.56 -19.82 22.90
N ARG A 32 11.47 -21.06 22.38
CA ARG A 32 11.64 -22.29 23.16
C ARG A 32 13.05 -22.39 23.74
N LEU A 33 14.09 -22.05 22.97
CA LEU A 33 15.47 -22.05 23.46
C LEU A 33 15.64 -21.09 24.64
N VAL A 34 15.15 -19.86 24.50
CA VAL A 34 15.15 -18.85 25.58
C VAL A 34 14.35 -19.34 26.79
N CYS A 35 13.14 -19.86 26.59
CA CYS A 35 12.31 -20.39 27.68
C CYS A 35 13.01 -21.54 28.42
N ASN A 36 13.63 -22.48 27.70
CA ASN A 36 14.35 -23.60 28.31
C ASN A 36 15.53 -23.11 29.15
N GLN A 37 16.26 -22.09 28.69
CA GLN A 37 17.34 -21.47 29.46
C GLN A 37 16.81 -20.88 30.77
N PHE A 38 15.71 -20.11 30.73
CA PHE A 38 15.08 -19.58 31.95
C PHE A 38 14.60 -20.67 32.91
N HIS A 39 13.99 -21.75 32.39
CA HIS A 39 13.60 -22.90 33.22
C HIS A 39 14.82 -23.54 33.89
N GLY A 40 15.95 -23.65 33.18
CA GLY A 40 17.22 -24.11 33.74
C GLY A 40 17.70 -23.25 34.90
N LEU A 41 17.73 -21.93 34.72
CA LEU A 41 18.13 -20.97 35.77
C LEU A 41 17.26 -21.09 37.03
N ILE A 42 15.95 -21.26 36.86
CA ILE A 42 15.00 -21.42 37.97
C ILE A 42 15.24 -22.73 38.69
N ASN A 43 15.35 -23.84 37.95
CA ASN A 43 15.56 -25.17 38.53
C ASN A 43 16.89 -25.28 39.28
N ASN A 44 17.94 -24.61 38.77
CA ASN A 44 19.27 -24.57 39.38
C ASN A 44 19.39 -23.53 40.51
N LYS A 45 18.32 -22.77 40.80
CA LYS A 45 18.29 -21.70 41.83
C LYS A 45 19.36 -20.62 41.62
N GLU A 46 19.63 -20.25 40.37
CA GLU A 46 20.61 -19.23 39.98
C GLU A 46 20.06 -17.80 40.18
N ASN A 47 19.68 -17.48 41.42
CA ASN A 47 18.95 -16.27 41.79
C ASN A 47 19.71 -14.96 41.50
N SER A 48 21.05 -14.98 41.48
CA SER A 48 21.86 -13.80 41.16
C SER A 48 21.69 -13.36 39.70
N ILE A 49 21.67 -14.32 38.77
CA ILE A 49 21.48 -14.09 37.34
C ILE A 49 20.05 -13.65 37.07
N ILE A 50 19.07 -14.32 37.69
CA ILE A 50 17.65 -13.95 37.57
C ILE A 50 17.41 -12.50 38.03
N ASN A 51 18.00 -12.09 39.16
CA ASN A 51 17.88 -10.73 39.66
C ASN A 51 18.57 -9.69 38.76
N SER A 52 19.71 -10.04 38.17
CA SER A 52 20.39 -9.19 37.18
C SER A 52 19.52 -8.98 35.95
N ILE A 53 19.00 -10.06 35.36
CA ILE A 53 18.10 -10.00 34.20
C ILE A 53 16.84 -9.20 34.53
N THR A 54 16.21 -9.45 35.68
CA THR A 54 15.01 -8.73 36.12
C THR A 54 15.28 -7.23 36.28
N THR A 55 16.48 -6.87 36.73
CA THR A 55 16.89 -5.46 36.85
C THR A 55 17.09 -4.82 35.49
N SER A 56 17.67 -5.55 34.51
CA SER A 56 17.83 -5.10 33.13
C SER A 56 16.50 -5.04 32.34
N LEU A 57 15.52 -5.88 32.68
CA LEU A 57 14.19 -5.92 32.06
C LEU A 57 13.22 -4.90 32.65
N LYS A 58 13.59 -4.16 33.71
CA LYS A 58 12.78 -3.03 34.18
C LYS A 58 12.53 -2.10 33.01
N PRO A 59 11.29 -1.63 32.80
CA PRO A 59 10.95 -0.86 31.61
C PRO A 59 11.84 0.36 31.55
N ILE A 60 12.79 0.33 30.61
CA ILE A 60 13.53 1.51 30.21
C ILE A 60 12.44 2.46 29.71
N THR A 61 12.25 3.56 30.43
CA THR A 61 11.35 4.64 29.97
C THR A 61 11.68 4.91 28.51
N SER A 62 10.65 4.95 27.66
CA SER A 62 10.62 4.86 26.19
C SER A 62 11.55 5.78 25.39
N LYS A 63 12.46 6.51 26.03
CA LYS A 63 13.41 7.45 25.44
C LYS A 63 14.79 6.84 25.09
N ASP A 64 15.18 5.69 25.65
CA ASP A 64 16.57 5.20 25.55
C ASP A 64 16.78 3.89 24.76
N ILE A 65 15.82 3.48 23.93
CA ILE A 65 16.04 2.34 23.02
C ILE A 65 16.77 2.83 21.77
N HIS A 66 18.11 2.85 21.81
CA HIS A 66 18.95 3.19 20.67
C HIS A 66 19.45 1.92 19.96
N TYR A 67 18.83 1.54 18.84
CA TYR A 67 19.35 0.47 17.98
C TYR A 67 20.58 0.99 17.21
N PRO A 68 21.69 0.22 17.09
CA PRO A 68 22.99 0.76 16.65
C PRO A 68 23.06 1.32 15.22
N GLU A 69 22.01 1.20 14.41
CA GLU A 69 21.92 1.73 13.04
C GLU A 69 20.46 2.12 12.70
N SER A 70 19.71 2.70 13.64
CA SER A 70 18.25 2.79 13.52
C SER A 70 17.81 3.70 12.36
N LYS A 71 17.60 3.11 11.18
CA LYS A 71 16.72 3.68 10.16
C LYS A 71 15.40 4.05 10.86
N SER A 72 14.84 5.21 10.54
CA SER A 72 13.50 5.59 10.99
C SER A 72 12.52 4.44 10.70
N THR A 73 11.57 4.21 11.60
CA THR A 73 10.50 3.21 11.41
C THR A 73 9.80 3.38 10.06
N SER A 74 9.66 4.61 9.58
CA SER A 74 9.12 4.92 8.25
C SER A 74 9.95 4.33 7.10
N LEU A 75 11.29 4.42 7.16
CA LEU A 75 12.17 3.86 6.15
C LEU A 75 12.17 2.34 6.20
N LEU A 76 12.23 1.78 7.41
CA LEU A 76 12.17 0.33 7.61
C LEU A 76 10.89 -0.27 7.04
N ILE A 77 9.74 0.37 7.28
CA ILE A 77 8.48 -0.15 6.75
C ILE A 77 8.39 -0.02 5.23
N ILE A 78 8.92 1.06 4.64
CA ILE A 78 8.97 1.22 3.18
C ILE A 78 9.84 0.11 2.56
N ASP A 79 11.08 -0.05 3.04
CA ASP A 79 12.00 -1.09 2.55
C ASP A 79 11.35 -2.47 2.64
N PHE A 80 10.72 -2.76 3.79
CA PHE A 80 10.01 -4.01 4.04
C PHE A 80 8.89 -4.26 3.02
N ILE A 81 8.01 -3.29 2.79
CA ILE A 81 6.90 -3.42 1.84
C ILE A 81 7.40 -3.55 0.39
N LEU A 82 8.45 -2.82 0.01
CA LEU A 82 9.08 -2.96 -1.31
C LEU A 82 9.61 -4.37 -1.52
N THR A 83 10.27 -4.95 -0.53
CA THR A 83 10.77 -6.31 -0.68
C THR A 83 9.66 -7.36 -0.67
N LEU A 84 8.55 -7.14 0.05
CA LEU A 84 7.35 -7.99 -0.09
C LEU A 84 6.75 -7.91 -1.49
N LYS A 85 6.74 -6.72 -2.10
CA LYS A 85 6.30 -6.51 -3.49
C LYS A 85 7.19 -7.29 -4.45
N GLU A 86 8.51 -7.13 -4.36
CA GLU A 86 9.50 -7.82 -5.22
C GLU A 86 9.39 -9.35 -5.11
N LYS A 87 9.17 -9.87 -3.90
CA LYS A 87 9.00 -11.32 -3.67
C LYS A 87 7.61 -11.85 -3.97
N ASN A 88 6.69 -11.04 -4.51
CA ASN A 88 5.29 -11.41 -4.78
C ASN A 88 4.56 -11.97 -3.53
N LEU A 89 4.84 -11.38 -2.35
CA LEU A 89 4.26 -11.78 -1.05
C LEU A 89 3.07 -10.93 -0.62
N LEU A 90 2.56 -10.08 -1.52
CA LEU A 90 1.34 -9.28 -1.32
C LEU A 90 0.07 -10.06 -1.75
N PRO A 91 -1.09 -9.82 -1.11
CA PRO A 91 -1.35 -8.85 -0.06
C PRO A 91 -0.91 -9.33 1.33
N CYS A 92 -0.61 -8.40 2.24
CA CYS A 92 -0.18 -8.67 3.61
C CYS A 92 -0.88 -7.78 4.65
N ILE A 93 -0.84 -8.21 5.90
CA ILE A 93 -1.30 -7.44 7.06
C ILE A 93 -0.16 -7.31 8.05
N VAL A 94 0.11 -6.08 8.48
CA VAL A 94 1.13 -5.75 9.46
C VAL A 94 0.43 -5.36 10.76
N PHE A 95 0.75 -6.09 11.83
CA PHE A 95 0.13 -5.86 13.13
C PHE A 95 0.98 -4.96 14.03
N SER A 96 0.33 -3.97 14.65
CA SER A 96 0.85 -3.19 15.77
C SER A 96 -0.31 -2.82 16.70
N ASP A 97 -0.09 -2.94 18.01
CA ASP A 97 -1.05 -2.56 19.05
C ASP A 97 -1.26 -1.04 19.16
N ASN A 98 -0.31 -0.25 18.63
CA ASN A 98 -0.39 1.20 18.61
C ASN A 98 -1.14 1.71 17.36
N ARG A 99 -2.32 2.31 17.59
CA ARG A 99 -3.17 2.89 16.53
C ARG A 99 -2.45 3.96 15.73
N LEU A 100 -1.78 4.90 16.42
CA LEU A 100 -1.05 5.99 15.79
C LEU A 100 0.11 5.45 14.95
N LEU A 101 0.77 4.38 15.41
CA LEU A 101 1.82 3.73 14.63
C LEU A 101 1.27 3.10 13.33
N CYS A 102 0.10 2.44 13.39
CA CYS A 102 -0.56 1.91 12.19
C CYS A 102 -0.87 3.01 11.17
N GLU A 103 -1.40 4.15 11.63
CA GLU A 103 -1.69 5.31 10.78
C GLU A 103 -0.41 5.91 10.18
N ASN A 104 0.64 6.07 10.99
CA ASN A 104 1.93 6.62 10.55
C ASN A 104 2.63 5.72 9.54
N MET A 105 2.58 4.39 9.73
CA MET A 105 3.14 3.43 8.76
C MET A 105 2.37 3.49 7.43
N ALA A 106 1.04 3.49 7.47
CA ALA A 106 0.22 3.63 6.26
C ALA A 106 0.51 4.95 5.52
N THR A 107 0.64 6.05 6.27
CA THR A 107 1.01 7.36 5.76
C THR A 107 2.36 7.32 5.05
N SER A 108 3.39 6.77 5.72
CA SER A 108 4.76 6.71 5.19
C SER A 108 4.83 5.96 3.86
N VAL A 109 4.15 4.81 3.76
CA VAL A 109 4.14 4.02 2.53
C VAL A 109 3.35 4.73 1.42
N ALA A 110 2.20 5.31 1.73
CA ALA A 110 1.40 6.04 0.73
C ALA A 110 2.15 7.26 0.17
N GLU A 111 2.78 8.05 1.03
CA GLU A 111 3.57 9.22 0.65
C GLU A 111 4.80 8.83 -0.19
N TYR A 112 5.46 7.71 0.14
CA TYR A 112 6.54 7.17 -0.67
C TYR A 112 6.10 6.93 -2.12
N PHE A 113 4.97 6.24 -2.32
CA PHE A 113 4.46 5.93 -3.66
C PHE A 113 3.96 7.17 -4.41
N GLU A 114 3.37 8.13 -3.69
CA GLU A 114 3.00 9.43 -4.26
C GLU A 114 4.24 10.22 -4.73
N ASN A 115 5.30 10.23 -3.94
CA ASN A 115 6.55 10.91 -4.30
C ASN A 115 7.28 10.19 -5.44
N LEU A 116 7.27 8.86 -5.45
CA LEU A 116 7.77 8.06 -6.56
C LEU A 116 7.06 8.42 -7.87
N GLU A 117 5.73 8.50 -7.85
CA GLU A 117 4.93 8.92 -9.00
C GLU A 117 5.27 10.34 -9.46
N LYS A 118 5.35 11.30 -8.54
CA LYS A 118 5.77 12.68 -8.84
C LYS A 118 7.14 12.72 -9.51
N ASN A 119 8.08 11.91 -9.05
CA ASN A 119 9.42 11.83 -9.64
C ASN A 119 9.41 11.18 -11.03
N LEU A 120 8.62 10.13 -11.24
CA LEU A 120 8.47 9.50 -12.55
C LEU A 120 7.86 10.46 -13.58
N ARG A 121 6.86 11.25 -13.19
CA ARG A 121 6.24 12.28 -14.04
C ARG A 121 7.22 13.38 -14.44
N LYS A 122 8.19 13.70 -13.58
CA LYS A 122 9.23 14.71 -13.84
C LYS A 122 10.44 14.18 -14.60
N THR A 123 10.67 12.87 -14.58
CA THR A 123 11.83 12.23 -15.19
C THR A 123 11.39 11.36 -16.37
N LYS A 124 11.07 10.08 -16.12
CA LYS A 124 10.74 9.06 -17.13
C LYS A 124 9.62 9.47 -18.09
N TYR A 125 8.57 10.13 -17.59
CA TYR A 125 7.37 10.44 -18.36
C TYR A 125 7.23 11.92 -18.74
N LYS A 126 8.27 12.73 -18.51
CA LYS A 126 8.20 14.18 -18.69
C LYS A 126 7.76 14.56 -20.12
N ASP A 127 8.48 14.07 -21.11
CA ASP A 127 8.27 14.45 -22.52
C ASP A 127 6.91 13.93 -23.03
N GLN A 128 6.53 12.72 -22.61
CA GLN A 128 5.21 12.14 -22.95
C GLN A 128 4.08 12.97 -22.35
N ILE A 129 4.20 13.42 -21.10
CA ILE A 129 3.21 14.27 -20.44
C ILE A 129 3.12 15.63 -21.13
N GLU A 130 4.24 16.21 -21.53
CA GLU A 130 4.28 17.48 -22.25
C GLU A 130 3.56 17.38 -23.60
N LEU A 131 3.88 16.36 -24.40
CA LEU A 131 3.19 16.07 -25.65
C LEU A 131 1.68 15.84 -25.46
N LEU A 132 1.29 15.11 -24.42
CA LEU A 132 -0.12 14.86 -24.11
C LEU A 132 -0.87 16.11 -23.66
N LYS A 133 -0.20 17.05 -22.99
CA LYS A 133 -0.81 18.35 -22.63
C LYS A 133 -1.12 19.18 -23.86
N GLU A 134 -0.17 19.28 -24.79
CA GLU A 134 -0.38 19.96 -26.08
C GLU A 134 -1.52 19.30 -26.87
N ARG A 135 -1.53 17.97 -26.94
CA ARG A 135 -2.63 17.22 -27.56
C ARG A 135 -3.96 17.47 -26.86
N LEU A 136 -4.00 17.53 -25.53
CA LEU A 136 -5.22 17.84 -24.80
C LEU A 136 -5.76 19.25 -25.13
N GLU A 137 -4.89 20.24 -25.33
CA GLU A 137 -5.30 21.59 -25.73
C GLU A 137 -5.86 21.64 -27.15
N THR A 138 -5.22 20.96 -28.09
CA THR A 138 -5.72 20.86 -29.48
C THR A 138 -7.09 20.18 -29.52
N ILE A 139 -7.28 19.08 -28.78
CA ILE A 139 -8.57 18.41 -28.61
C ILE A 139 -9.62 19.36 -28.04
N LYS A 140 -9.32 20.08 -26.94
CA LYS A 140 -10.24 21.06 -26.34
C LYS A 140 -10.65 22.16 -27.33
N ASN A 141 -9.71 22.66 -28.13
CA ASN A 141 -9.98 23.69 -29.12
C ASN A 141 -10.83 23.18 -30.28
N ALA A 142 -10.57 21.96 -30.77
CA ALA A 142 -11.40 21.30 -31.78
C ALA A 142 -12.83 21.07 -31.28
N GLN A 143 -13.00 20.59 -30.04
CA GLN A 143 -14.32 20.40 -29.43
C GLN A 143 -15.09 21.71 -29.27
N LYS A 144 -14.43 22.82 -28.91
CA LYS A 144 -15.05 24.15 -28.86
C LYS A 144 -15.54 24.60 -30.25
N LYS A 145 -14.74 24.41 -31.30
CA LYS A 145 -15.12 24.72 -32.70
C LYS A 145 -16.31 23.88 -33.18
N ILE A 146 -16.38 22.61 -32.80
CA ILE A 146 -17.52 21.74 -33.12
C ILE A 146 -18.79 22.21 -32.38
N LYS A 147 -18.68 22.54 -31.09
CA LYS A 147 -19.81 23.05 -30.30
C LYS A 147 -20.35 24.38 -30.85
N SER A 148 -19.47 25.32 -31.21
CA SER A 148 -19.90 26.59 -31.80
C SER A 148 -20.54 26.43 -33.19
N LYS A 149 -20.03 25.53 -34.04
CA LYS A 149 -20.64 25.18 -35.34
C LYS A 149 -22.01 24.48 -35.20
N LYS A 150 -22.24 23.68 -34.15
CA LYS A 150 -23.55 23.07 -33.87
C LYS A 150 -24.58 24.10 -33.41
N ILE A 151 -24.17 25.08 -32.62
CA ILE A 151 -25.06 26.17 -32.14
C ILE A 151 -25.51 27.04 -33.32
N SER A 152 -24.59 27.43 -34.23
CA SER A 152 -24.92 28.25 -35.41
C SER A 152 -25.72 27.52 -36.50
N LYS A 153 -25.59 26.18 -36.62
CA LYS A 153 -26.43 25.37 -37.52
C LYS A 153 -27.87 25.22 -37.02
N SER A 154 -28.15 25.36 -35.71
CA SER A 154 -29.52 25.30 -35.19
C SER A 154 -30.32 26.59 -35.45
N SER A 155 -29.64 27.73 -35.62
CA SER A 155 -30.26 29.02 -35.95
C SER A 155 -30.50 29.25 -37.45
N ASN A 156 -29.77 28.57 -38.34
CA ASN A 156 -29.85 28.75 -39.80
C ASN A 156 -30.45 27.54 -40.55
N LYS A 157 -31.53 26.94 -40.03
CA LYS A 157 -32.31 25.96 -40.81
C LYS A 157 -33.26 26.68 -41.77
N ARG A 158 -32.72 27.52 -42.67
CA ARG A 158 -33.35 27.89 -43.94
C ARG A 158 -32.26 28.05 -45.00
N ASN A 159 -32.41 27.22 -46.02
CA ASN A 159 -31.80 27.25 -47.35
C ASN A 159 -30.51 26.43 -47.56
N HIS A 160 -30.71 25.39 -48.37
CA HIS A 160 -29.74 24.58 -49.09
C HIS A 160 -28.80 25.45 -49.92
N GLU A 161 -27.52 25.10 -49.98
CA GLU A 161 -26.88 24.59 -51.21
C GLU A 161 -25.44 24.12 -50.93
N GLU A 162 -24.99 23.26 -51.82
CA GLU A 162 -23.86 22.33 -51.73
C GLU A 162 -22.50 23.02 -51.83
N GLU A 163 -21.51 22.59 -51.03
CA GLU A 163 -20.10 22.74 -51.41
C GLU A 163 -19.29 21.49 -51.02
N ASN A 164 -18.56 20.99 -52.01
CA ASN A 164 -17.66 19.84 -52.00
C ASN A 164 -16.73 19.82 -50.77
N ILE A 165 -16.89 18.80 -49.92
CA ILE A 165 -15.88 18.43 -48.93
C ILE A 165 -15.09 17.27 -49.53
N VAL A 166 -13.83 17.53 -49.87
CA VAL A 166 -12.83 16.47 -50.07
C VAL A 166 -12.60 15.84 -48.70
N GLU A 167 -13.46 14.89 -48.35
CA GLU A 167 -13.34 14.08 -47.15
C GLU A 167 -12.31 12.99 -47.45
N LEU A 168 -11.04 13.30 -47.21
CA LEU A 168 -10.03 12.25 -47.00
C LEU A 168 -10.66 11.25 -46.03
N GLU A 169 -10.81 9.99 -46.47
CA GLU A 169 -11.38 8.87 -45.70
C GLU A 169 -10.48 8.55 -44.50
N ILE A 170 -10.47 9.44 -43.51
CA ILE A 170 -9.92 9.19 -42.19
C ILE A 170 -10.90 8.26 -41.51
N THR A 171 -10.41 7.09 -41.08
CA THR A 171 -11.24 6.06 -40.46
C THR A 171 -11.95 6.61 -39.21
N GLU A 172 -13.11 6.06 -38.86
CA GLU A 172 -13.86 6.43 -37.64
C GLU A 172 -12.98 6.36 -36.37
N GLU A 173 -12.03 5.42 -36.33
CA GLU A 173 -11.08 5.21 -35.24
C GLU A 173 -10.00 6.32 -35.19
N GLU A 174 -9.49 6.77 -36.33
CA GLU A 174 -8.57 7.93 -36.42
C GLU A 174 -9.28 9.25 -36.10
N LYS A 175 -10.55 9.41 -36.51
CA LYS A 175 -11.41 10.53 -36.08
C LYS A 175 -11.63 10.51 -34.56
N HIS A 176 -11.87 9.34 -33.96
CA HIS A 176 -12.03 9.21 -32.51
C HIS A 176 -10.73 9.55 -31.75
N ASN A 177 -9.59 9.03 -32.21
CA ASN A 177 -8.26 9.32 -31.65
C ASN A 177 -7.88 10.81 -31.78
N GLN A 178 -8.42 11.54 -32.76
CA GLN A 178 -8.27 12.99 -32.87
C GLN A 178 -9.12 13.80 -31.87
N ILE A 179 -10.15 13.21 -31.26
CA ILE A 179 -11.15 13.92 -30.47
C ILE A 179 -11.10 13.54 -28.98
N LEU A 180 -10.47 12.43 -28.62
CA LEU A 180 -10.34 11.96 -27.23
C LEU A 180 -8.95 11.36 -26.97
N LEU A 181 -8.47 11.51 -25.73
CA LEU A 181 -7.30 10.78 -25.23
C LEU A 181 -7.68 9.34 -24.88
N SER A 182 -6.83 8.38 -25.22
CA SER A 182 -6.99 6.98 -24.80
C SER A 182 -6.95 6.85 -23.26
N GLY A 183 -7.46 5.74 -22.73
CA GLY A 183 -7.45 5.50 -21.29
C GLY A 183 -6.04 5.50 -20.68
N LEU A 184 -5.04 5.00 -21.43
CA LEU A 184 -3.64 5.01 -21.00
C LEU A 184 -3.08 6.44 -20.95
N GLU A 185 -3.44 7.28 -21.93
CA GLU A 185 -3.02 8.69 -21.96
C GLU A 185 -3.67 9.50 -20.83
N GLN A 186 -4.95 9.25 -20.54
CA GLN A 186 -5.64 9.87 -19.42
C GLN A 186 -5.02 9.47 -18.07
N GLN A 187 -4.65 8.19 -17.92
CA GLN A 187 -3.94 7.71 -16.74
C GLN A 187 -2.56 8.36 -16.61
N LEU A 188 -1.80 8.42 -17.71
CA LEU A 188 -0.49 9.05 -17.73
C LEU A 188 -0.56 10.53 -17.39
N LEU A 189 -1.63 11.23 -17.75
CA LEU A 189 -1.78 12.66 -17.48
C LEU A 189 -2.27 12.92 -16.04
N ASN A 190 -3.40 12.33 -15.66
CA ASN A 190 -4.15 12.69 -14.44
C ASN A 190 -4.45 11.51 -13.50
N GLY A 191 -4.19 10.28 -13.93
CA GLY A 191 -4.45 9.09 -13.11
C GLY A 191 -3.27 8.70 -12.22
N ILE A 192 -3.49 7.69 -11.39
CA ILE A 192 -2.41 7.06 -10.62
C ILE A 192 -1.59 6.17 -11.57
N LEU A 193 -0.26 6.22 -11.51
CA LEU A 193 0.61 5.36 -12.31
C LEU A 193 0.72 3.97 -11.68
N ASP A 194 0.90 2.93 -12.49
CA ASP A 194 1.04 1.55 -11.99
C ASP A 194 2.27 1.40 -11.10
N GLU A 195 3.36 2.11 -11.40
CA GLU A 195 4.55 2.14 -10.55
C GLU A 195 4.34 2.94 -9.26
N GLY A 196 3.39 3.88 -9.26
CA GLY A 196 3.04 4.76 -8.16
C GLY A 196 2.00 4.17 -7.20
N THR A 197 1.68 2.88 -7.29
CA THR A 197 0.68 2.25 -6.42
C THR A 197 1.02 0.79 -6.15
N LEU A 198 0.52 0.29 -5.03
CA LEU A 198 0.41 -1.14 -4.79
C LEU A 198 -0.95 -1.69 -5.23
N ALA A 199 -1.95 -0.83 -5.46
CA ALA A 199 -3.31 -1.26 -5.71
C ALA A 199 -3.38 -2.17 -6.93
N ASN A 200 -4.04 -3.33 -6.78
CA ASN A 200 -4.29 -4.19 -7.92
C ASN A 200 -5.51 -3.69 -8.68
N ARG A 201 -5.28 -3.06 -9.84
CA ARG A 201 -6.33 -2.46 -10.67
C ARG A 201 -6.87 -3.35 -11.78
N HIS A 202 -6.24 -4.51 -11.99
CA HIS A 202 -6.52 -5.39 -13.13
C HIS A 202 -7.27 -6.68 -12.76
N GLY A 203 -7.44 -6.96 -11.46
CA GLY A 203 -8.07 -8.19 -10.97
C GLY A 203 -9.28 -7.98 -10.05
N CYS A 204 -9.90 -6.80 -10.08
CA CYS A 204 -10.99 -6.41 -9.20
C CYS A 204 -12.18 -5.84 -9.98
N ASP A 205 -13.38 -6.04 -9.44
CA ASP A 205 -14.60 -5.38 -9.91
C ASP A 205 -14.49 -3.87 -9.65
N ARG A 206 -14.45 -3.08 -10.72
CA ARG A 206 -14.27 -1.62 -10.65
C ARG A 206 -15.47 -0.93 -10.02
N GLU A 207 -16.69 -1.34 -10.34
CA GLU A 207 -17.90 -0.72 -9.80
C GLU A 207 -17.99 -0.93 -8.29
N LEU A 208 -17.65 -2.14 -7.84
CA LEU A 208 -17.55 -2.45 -6.42
C LEU A 208 -16.49 -1.58 -5.73
N VAL A 209 -15.29 -1.48 -6.30
CA VAL A 209 -14.20 -0.66 -5.74
C VAL A 209 -14.62 0.80 -5.65
N ASP A 210 -15.15 1.37 -6.73
CA ASP A 210 -15.54 2.79 -6.78
C ASP A 210 -16.64 3.08 -5.76
N SER A 211 -17.66 2.21 -5.65
CA SER A 211 -18.73 2.37 -4.66
C SER A 211 -18.25 2.27 -3.20
N LEU A 212 -17.18 1.51 -2.93
CA LEU A 212 -16.57 1.40 -1.60
C LEU A 212 -15.74 2.64 -1.28
N LEU A 213 -14.95 3.11 -2.23
CA LEU A 213 -14.13 4.31 -2.10
C LEU A 213 -15.00 5.56 -1.91
N GLU A 214 -16.06 5.72 -2.71
CA GLU A 214 -16.99 6.85 -2.61
C GLU A 214 -17.68 6.91 -1.25
N ARG A 215 -18.15 5.77 -0.73
CA ARG A 215 -18.79 5.72 0.59
C ARG A 215 -17.83 6.07 1.72
N ALA A 216 -16.56 5.69 1.61
CA ALA A 216 -15.54 6.01 2.61
C ALA A 216 -15.02 7.46 2.49
N LEU A 217 -15.10 8.05 1.28
CA LEU A 217 -14.59 9.39 0.98
C LEU A 217 -15.23 10.46 1.84
N TRP A 218 -16.54 10.38 2.06
CA TRP A 218 -17.29 11.33 2.88
C TRP A 218 -16.82 11.40 4.33
N GLU A 219 -16.26 10.31 4.86
CA GLU A 219 -15.85 10.23 6.26
C GLU A 219 -14.35 10.43 6.47
N ASN A 220 -13.53 9.90 5.55
CA ASN A 220 -12.07 9.97 5.68
C ASN A 220 -11.40 10.01 4.30
N PRO A 221 -11.29 11.20 3.68
CA PRO A 221 -10.65 11.36 2.38
C PRO A 221 -9.19 10.91 2.37
N ARG A 222 -8.48 11.09 3.48
CA ARG A 222 -7.07 10.71 3.62
C ARG A 222 -6.90 9.20 3.51
N LEU A 223 -7.76 8.43 4.19
CA LEU A 223 -7.77 6.97 4.07
C LEU A 223 -8.11 6.51 2.64
N VAL A 224 -9.03 7.18 1.94
CA VAL A 224 -9.33 6.88 0.53
C VAL A 224 -8.12 7.11 -0.36
N GLY A 225 -7.37 8.20 -0.16
CA GLY A 225 -6.10 8.43 -0.85
C GLY A 225 -5.10 7.30 -0.62
N TYR A 226 -5.04 6.73 0.58
CA TYR A 226 -4.21 5.55 0.87
C TYR A 226 -4.72 4.31 0.14
N MET A 227 -6.04 4.06 0.17
CA MET A 227 -6.64 2.89 -0.48
C MET A 227 -6.38 2.90 -1.99
N GLN A 228 -6.44 4.07 -2.63
CA GLN A 228 -6.10 4.25 -4.04
C GLN A 228 -4.62 3.95 -4.36
N ARG A 229 -3.73 4.10 -3.37
CA ARG A 229 -2.31 3.69 -3.41
C ARG A 229 -2.10 2.22 -3.04
N GLY A 230 -3.16 1.48 -2.72
CA GLY A 230 -3.11 0.08 -2.33
C GLY A 230 -2.70 -0.17 -0.88
N VAL A 231 -2.80 0.86 -0.03
CA VAL A 231 -2.39 0.83 1.38
C VAL A 231 -3.56 1.26 2.26
N ALA A 232 -3.73 0.68 3.44
CA ALA A 232 -4.72 1.15 4.40
C ALA A 232 -4.28 0.88 5.84
N TYR A 233 -5.03 1.45 6.79
CA TYR A 233 -4.98 1.04 8.19
C TYR A 233 -6.36 0.62 8.68
N HIS A 234 -6.40 -0.23 9.70
CA HIS A 234 -7.63 -0.72 10.32
C HIS A 234 -7.47 -0.85 11.84
N HIS A 235 -8.26 -0.10 12.59
CA HIS A 235 -8.36 -0.22 14.04
C HIS A 235 -9.74 0.23 14.51
N ALA A 236 -10.06 0.00 15.79
CA ALA A 236 -11.35 0.33 16.37
C ALA A 236 -11.70 1.84 16.37
N GLY A 237 -10.71 2.71 16.14
CA GLY A 237 -10.93 4.17 16.03
C GLY A 237 -11.47 4.61 14.67
N LEU A 238 -11.43 3.74 13.65
CA LEU A 238 -11.95 4.05 12.33
C LEU A 238 -13.48 3.90 12.28
N ASN A 239 -14.15 4.83 11.60
CA ASN A 239 -15.60 4.75 11.40
C ASN A 239 -16.01 3.45 10.67
N ASN A 240 -17.28 3.06 10.81
CA ASN A 240 -17.75 1.78 10.27
C ASN A 240 -17.63 1.70 8.74
N LYS A 241 -17.89 2.80 8.02
CA LYS A 241 -17.79 2.83 6.55
C LYS A 241 -16.36 2.59 6.08
N GLY A 242 -15.38 3.22 6.73
CA GLY A 242 -13.95 3.04 6.48
C GLY A 242 -13.49 1.62 6.80
N ARG A 243 -13.91 1.06 7.94
CA ARG A 243 -13.58 -0.34 8.30
C ARG A 243 -14.12 -1.32 7.25
N VAL A 244 -15.40 -1.18 6.87
CA VAL A 244 -16.03 -2.01 5.84
C VAL A 244 -15.32 -1.86 4.48
N ALA A 245 -14.95 -0.62 4.11
CA ALA A 245 -14.23 -0.36 2.86
C ALA A 245 -12.86 -1.05 2.85
N VAL A 246 -12.04 -0.88 3.89
CA VAL A 246 -10.72 -1.50 4.00
C VAL A 246 -10.83 -3.03 3.96
N GLU A 247 -11.75 -3.62 4.73
CA GLU A 247 -11.96 -5.07 4.75
C GLU A 247 -12.39 -5.62 3.38
N ALA A 248 -13.36 -4.97 2.73
CA ALA A 248 -13.85 -5.41 1.43
C ALA A 248 -12.79 -5.24 0.33
N LEU A 249 -12.09 -4.10 0.30
CA LEU A 249 -11.05 -3.85 -0.70
C LEU A 249 -9.84 -4.77 -0.53
N PHE A 250 -9.47 -5.10 0.71
CA PHE A 250 -8.42 -6.07 0.97
C PHE A 250 -8.84 -7.50 0.57
N ARG A 251 -10.08 -7.89 0.88
CA ARG A 251 -10.65 -9.20 0.46
C ARG A 251 -10.70 -9.36 -1.06
N ASN A 252 -11.02 -8.28 -1.78
CA ASN A 252 -11.02 -8.24 -3.24
C ASN A 252 -9.61 -8.07 -3.83
N ARG A 253 -8.57 -8.12 -3.00
CA ARG A 253 -7.17 -7.91 -3.38
C ARG A 253 -6.94 -6.60 -4.12
N TYR A 254 -7.74 -5.55 -3.90
CA TYR A 254 -7.45 -4.21 -4.41
C TYR A 254 -6.37 -3.56 -3.53
N VAL A 255 -6.66 -3.39 -2.23
CA VAL A 255 -5.67 -2.98 -1.22
C VAL A 255 -4.71 -4.14 -0.97
N GLN A 256 -3.41 -3.89 -1.05
CA GLN A 256 -2.38 -4.92 -0.85
C GLN A 256 -1.81 -4.94 0.56
N VAL A 257 -1.77 -3.80 1.25
CA VAL A 257 -1.14 -3.69 2.56
C VAL A 257 -2.12 -3.06 3.54
N VAL A 258 -2.36 -3.74 4.67
CA VAL A 258 -3.17 -3.19 5.76
C VAL A 258 -2.36 -3.18 7.06
N PHE A 259 -2.27 -2.02 7.69
CA PHE A 259 -1.72 -1.86 9.04
C PHE A 259 -2.83 -1.95 10.07
N SER A 260 -2.76 -2.88 11.02
CA SER A 260 -3.89 -3.11 11.92
C SER A 260 -3.52 -3.43 13.35
N THR A 261 -4.39 -3.04 14.28
CA THR A 261 -4.37 -3.58 15.63
C THR A 261 -4.83 -5.04 15.65
N ALA A 262 -4.31 -5.85 16.59
CA ALA A 262 -4.50 -7.30 16.66
C ALA A 262 -5.96 -7.80 16.54
N THR A 263 -6.95 -6.95 16.81
CA THR A 263 -8.38 -7.24 16.67
C THR A 263 -8.81 -7.65 15.26
N LEU A 264 -8.12 -7.25 14.19
CA LEU A 264 -8.48 -7.66 12.82
C LEU A 264 -8.05 -9.11 12.50
N GLY A 265 -6.95 -9.60 13.10
CA GLY A 265 -6.43 -10.95 12.86
C GLY A 265 -7.39 -12.05 13.32
N MET A 266 -8.19 -11.78 14.36
CA MET A 266 -9.20 -12.70 14.87
C MET A 266 -10.45 -12.78 13.97
N TYR A 267 -10.77 -11.73 13.21
CA TYR A 267 -11.88 -11.72 12.25
C TYR A 267 -11.50 -12.35 10.91
N LEU A 268 -10.26 -12.14 10.45
CA LEU A 268 -9.81 -12.66 9.17
C LEU A 268 -9.43 -14.14 9.20
N THR A 269 -9.02 -14.70 10.34
CA THR A 269 -8.76 -16.15 10.48
C THR A 269 -10.00 -17.03 10.32
N LYS A 270 -11.22 -16.47 10.46
CA LYS A 270 -12.48 -17.17 10.16
C LYS A 270 -12.85 -17.18 8.67
N CYS A 271 -12.32 -16.25 7.88
CA CYS A 271 -12.47 -16.24 6.44
C CYS A 271 -11.28 -16.98 5.82
N LYS A 272 -11.50 -17.95 4.92
CA LYS A 272 -10.44 -18.66 4.18
C LYS A 272 -9.68 -17.73 3.21
N MET A 273 -9.08 -16.65 3.69
CA MET A 273 -8.16 -15.84 2.91
C MET A 273 -6.81 -16.54 2.90
N LYS A 274 -6.32 -16.87 1.70
CA LYS A 274 -4.92 -17.25 1.48
C LYS A 274 -4.02 -16.01 1.61
N THR A 275 -4.04 -15.33 2.75
CA THR A 275 -3.06 -14.30 3.10
C THR A 275 -1.77 -15.00 3.47
N LYS A 276 -0.74 -14.85 2.62
CA LYS A 276 0.50 -15.61 2.73
C LYS A 276 1.43 -15.15 3.86
N THR A 277 1.17 -13.99 4.49
CA THR A 277 2.15 -13.46 5.46
C THR A 277 1.52 -12.54 6.50
N TYR A 278 1.68 -12.94 7.77
CA TYR A 278 1.33 -12.18 8.96
C TYR A 278 2.64 -11.71 9.59
N PHE A 279 2.83 -10.41 9.75
CA PHE A 279 4.00 -9.87 10.46
C PHE A 279 3.53 -9.08 11.68
N SER A 280 4.05 -9.48 12.85
CA SER A 280 3.87 -8.76 14.10
C SER A 280 5.14 -7.99 14.36
N PHE A 281 5.08 -6.66 14.40
CA PHE A 281 6.13 -5.88 15.04
C PHE A 281 5.80 -5.90 16.54
N LEU A 282 6.61 -6.63 17.32
CA LEU A 282 6.58 -6.51 18.77
C LEU A 282 7.23 -5.17 19.10
N SER A 283 6.40 -4.23 19.53
CA SER A 283 6.82 -2.97 20.17
C SER A 283 7.48 -3.27 21.51
#